data_AF-A0AAU5R985-F1
#
_entry.id   AF-A0AAU5R985-F1
#
_cell.length_a   1.000
_cell.length_b   1.000
_cell.length_c   1.000
_cell.angle_alpha   90.00
_cell.angle_beta   90.00
_cell.angle_gamma   90.00
#
_symmetry.space_group_name_H-M   'P 1'
#
loop_
_entity.id
_entity.type
_entity.pdbx_description
1 polymer ?
#
loop_
_entity_poly.entity_id
_entity_poly.type
_entity_poly.pdbx_seq_one_letter_code
_entity_poly.pdbx_strand_id
1 'polypeptide(L)'
;MLFDVNLNSLQTSVIPDGMRSRVAGAYSTLNYGVRPVGALVGGLLATAFGLRAALLVGAVGGALSLLWLLSSPIPRIHSLAADDVATTR
;
A
#
# COMPACT_ATOMS: atom_id res chain seq x y z
N MET A 1 -3.55 -1.88 -10.05
CA MET A 1 -4.39 -1.02 -10.93
C MET A 1 -5.63 -0.53 -10.18
N LEU A 2 -6.66 -1.36 -9.93
CA LEU A 2 -7.89 -0.88 -9.26
C LEU A 2 -7.67 -0.38 -7.82
N PHE A 3 -6.82 -1.06 -7.04
CA PHE A 3 -6.43 -0.62 -5.69
C PHE A 3 -5.53 0.62 -5.72
N ASP A 4 -4.58 0.68 -6.66
CA ASP A 4 -3.64 1.81 -6.77
C ASP A 4 -4.36 3.12 -7.10
N VAL A 5 -5.38 3.08 -7.98
CA VAL A 5 -6.16 4.27 -8.33
C VAL A 5 -6.95 4.77 -7.12
N ASN A 6 -7.66 3.89 -6.42
CA ASN A 6 -8.40 4.25 -5.20
C ASN A 6 -7.46 4.83 -4.12
N LEU A 7 -6.30 4.20 -3.91
CA LEU A 7 -5.32 4.67 -2.93
C LEU A 7 -4.75 6.05 -3.30
N ASN A 8 -4.43 6.28 -4.57
CA ASN A 8 -3.97 7.60 -5.03
C ASN A 8 -5.05 8.67 -4.88
N SER A 9 -6.32 8.36 -5.16
CA SER A 9 -7.44 9.27 -4.93
C SER A 9 -7.59 9.63 -3.45
N LEU A 10 -7.52 8.65 -2.55
CA LEU A 10 -7.57 8.90 -1.11
C LEU A 10 -6.38 9.75 -0.64
N GLN A 11 -5.16 9.43 -1.07
CA GLN A 11 -3.96 10.20 -0.72
C GLN A 11 -4.07 11.65 -1.21
N THR A 12 -4.57 11.88 -2.42
CA THR A 12 -4.74 13.23 -2.97
C THR A 12 -5.77 14.05 -2.19
N SER A 13 -6.83 13.40 -1.69
CA SER A 13 -7.87 14.03 -0.86
C SER A 13 -7.41 14.34 0.56
N VAL A 14 -6.52 13.54 1.14
CA VAL A 14 -6.10 13.67 2.55
C VAL A 14 -4.82 14.50 2.71
N ILE A 15 -3.93 14.51 1.70
CA ILE A 15 -2.62 15.17 1.80
C ILE A 15 -2.71 16.64 1.35
N PRO A 16 -2.36 17.62 2.20
CA PRO A 16 -2.31 19.04 1.86
C PRO A 16 -1.32 19.34 0.72
N ASP A 17 -1.67 20.28 -0.16
CA ASP A 17 -0.92 20.57 -1.40
C ASP A 17 0.57 20.86 -1.18
N GLY A 18 0.93 21.57 -0.10
CA GLY A 18 2.32 21.91 0.23
C GLY A 18 3.19 20.73 0.67
N MET A 19 2.59 19.61 1.09
CA MET A 19 3.31 18.41 1.55
C MET A 19 3.17 17.21 0.60
N ARG A 20 2.39 17.35 -0.48
CA ARG A 20 2.08 16.25 -1.41
C ARG A 20 3.33 15.61 -2.00
N SER A 21 4.31 16.41 -2.40
CA SER A 21 5.58 15.90 -2.96
C SER A 21 6.43 15.14 -1.93
N ARG A 22 6.44 15.58 -0.66
CA ARG A 22 7.18 14.93 0.42
C ARG A 22 6.57 13.60 0.80
N VAL A 23 5.25 13.54 0.93
CA VAL A 23 4.54 12.29 1.27
C VAL A 23 4.62 11.30 0.10
N ALA A 24 4.41 11.75 -1.14
CA ALA A 24 4.56 10.90 -2.31
C ALA A 24 6.00 10.37 -2.47
N GLY A 25 7.00 11.21 -2.20
CA GLY A 25 8.41 10.81 -2.19
C GLY A 25 8.71 9.74 -1.13
N ALA A 26 8.30 9.97 0.12
CA ALA A 26 8.49 9.00 1.20
C ALA A 26 7.77 7.67 0.95
N TYR A 27 6.52 7.73 0.46
CA TYR A 27 5.74 6.56 0.08
C TYR A 27 6.45 5.76 -1.02
N SER A 28 6.92 6.44 -2.07
CA SER A 28 7.67 5.84 -3.17
C SER A 28 8.95 5.17 -2.68
N THR A 29 9.74 5.85 -1.85
CA THR A 29 10.98 5.29 -1.27
C THR A 29 10.73 4.01 -0.49
N LEU A 30 9.71 3.98 0.36
CA LEU A 30 9.36 2.78 1.12
C LEU A 30 8.84 1.67 0.20
N ASN A 31 7.92 2.01 -0.71
CA ASN A 31 7.30 1.06 -1.62
C ASN A 31 8.33 0.39 -2.54
N TYR A 32 9.24 1.16 -3.14
CA TYR A 32 10.29 0.61 -3.99
C TYR A 32 11.45 0.03 -3.19
N GLY A 33 11.76 0.58 -2.02
CA GLY A 33 12.87 0.13 -1.17
C GLY A 33 12.64 -1.25 -0.56
N VAL A 34 11.40 -1.63 -0.26
CA VAL A 34 11.10 -2.96 0.31
C VAL A 34 11.13 -4.08 -0.74
N ARG A 35 10.90 -3.75 -2.02
CA ARG A 35 10.85 -4.72 -3.13
C ARG A 35 12.15 -5.53 -3.31
N PRO A 36 13.36 -4.92 -3.33
CA PRO A 36 14.60 -5.70 -3.43
C PRO A 36 14.80 -6.61 -2.22
N VAL A 37 14.39 -6.19 -1.01
CA VAL A 37 14.46 -7.04 0.19
C VAL A 37 13.57 -8.27 0.04
N GLY A 38 12.32 -8.07 -0.39
CA GLY A 38 11.40 -9.18 -0.68
C GLY A 38 11.92 -10.11 -1.77
N ALA A 39 12.56 -9.57 -2.81
CA ALA A 39 13.15 -10.36 -3.89
C ALA A 39 14.32 -11.23 -3.40
N LEU A 40 15.19 -10.70 -2.54
CA LEU A 40 16.30 -11.46 -1.95
C LEU A 40 15.78 -12.58 -1.04
N VAL A 41 14.83 -12.28 -0.15
CA VAL A 41 14.23 -13.28 0.74
C VAL A 41 13.51 -14.36 -0.05
N GLY A 42 12.70 -13.98 -1.05
CA GLY A 42 11.99 -14.92 -1.92
C GLY A 42 12.94 -15.80 -2.74
N GLY A 43 14.02 -15.21 -3.27
CA GLY A 43 15.08 -15.93 -3.99
C GLY A 43 15.80 -16.94 -3.11
N LEU A 44 16.21 -16.53 -1.89
CA LEU A 44 16.84 -17.43 -0.91
C LEU A 44 15.92 -18.59 -0.52
N LEU A 45 14.63 -18.31 -0.27
CA LEU A 45 13.63 -19.34 0.01
C LEU A 45 13.46 -20.30 -1.18
N ALA A 46 13.47 -19.79 -2.41
CA ALA A 46 13.36 -20.60 -3.61
C ALA A 46 14.60 -21.48 -3.82
N THR A 47 15.79 -21.00 -3.48
CA THR A 47 17.04 -21.78 -3.57
C THR A 47 17.13 -22.83 -2.46
N ALA A 48 16.76 -22.51 -1.22
CA ALA A 48 16.90 -23.41 -0.08
C ALA A 48 15.79 -24.48 0.01
N PHE A 49 14.53 -24.08 -0.23
CA PHE A 49 13.35 -24.95 -0.06
C PHE A 49 12.67 -25.31 -1.39
N GLY A 50 13.21 -24.82 -2.51
CA GLY A 50 12.65 -25.02 -3.84
C GLY A 50 11.56 -24.00 -4.20
N LEU A 51 11.29 -23.88 -5.51
CA LEU A 51 10.37 -22.90 -6.07
C LEU A 51 8.94 -23.01 -5.52
N ARG A 52 8.44 -24.24 -5.33
CA ARG A 52 7.06 -24.47 -4.85
C ARG A 52 6.84 -23.91 -3.45
N ALA A 53 7.79 -24.13 -2.53
CA ALA A 53 7.68 -23.63 -1.16
C ALA A 53 7.73 -22.09 -1.14
N ALA A 54 8.63 -21.49 -1.91
CA ALA A 54 8.73 -20.03 -2.00
C ALA A 54 7.44 -19.38 -2.55
N LEU A 55 6.82 -19.98 -3.56
CA LEU A 55 5.55 -19.50 -4.10
C LEU A 55 4.40 -19.63 -3.09
N LEU A 56 4.34 -20.73 -2.34
CA LEU A 56 3.34 -20.89 -1.28
C LEU A 56 3.53 -19.87 -0.15
N VAL A 57 4.77 -19.60 0.27
CA VAL A 57 5.08 -18.57 1.27
C VAL A 57 4.66 -17.19 0.76
N GLY A 58 4.96 -16.86 -0.50
CA GLY A 58 4.52 -15.62 -1.11
C GLY A 58 2.99 -15.50 -1.19
N ALA A 59 2.30 -16.58 -1.56
CA ALA A 59 0.84 -16.63 -1.63
C ALA A 59 0.19 -16.45 -0.24
N VAL A 60 0.69 -17.15 0.78
CA VAL A 60 0.21 -17.04 2.16
C VAL A 60 0.50 -15.65 2.73
N GLY A 61 1.71 -15.11 2.51
CA GLY A 61 2.06 -13.75 2.93
C GLY A 61 1.18 -12.68 2.28
N GLY A 62 0.90 -12.83 0.98
CA GLY A 62 -0.04 -11.98 0.26
C GLY A 62 -1.47 -12.08 0.81
N ALA A 63 -1.94 -13.30 1.09
CA ALA A 63 -3.25 -13.53 1.68
C ALA A 63 -3.36 -12.94 3.11
N LEU A 64 -2.33 -13.07 3.93
CA LEU A 64 -2.28 -12.46 5.27
C LEU A 64 -2.31 -10.93 5.22
N SER A 65 -1.80 -10.33 4.14
CA SER A 65 -1.87 -8.87 3.93
C SER A 65 -3.33 -8.39 3.79
N LEU A 66 -4.23 -9.24 3.27
CA LEU A 66 -5.66 -8.95 3.22
C LEU A 66 -6.28 -8.88 4.62
N LEU A 67 -5.75 -9.62 5.59
CA LEU A 67 -6.23 -9.61 6.96
C LEU A 67 -5.98 -8.24 7.61
N TRP A 68 -4.83 -7.63 7.31
CA TRP A 68 -4.50 -6.27 7.74
C TRP A 68 -5.39 -5.24 7.04
N LEU A 69 -5.67 -5.44 5.75
CA LEU A 69 -6.55 -4.55 4.97
C LEU A 69 -8.01 -4.61 5.47
N LEU A 70 -8.53 -5.80 5.77
CA LEU A 70 -9.88 -5.99 6.33
C LEU A 70 -10.01 -5.43 7.74
N SER A 71 -8.94 -5.48 8.53
CA SER A 71 -8.88 -4.87 9.87
C SER A 71 -8.71 -3.34 9.81
N SER A 72 -8.29 -2.80 8.67
CA SER A 72 -8.14 -1.36 8.47
C SER A 72 -9.51 -0.69 8.34
N PRO A 73 -9.73 0.53 8.87
CA PRO A 73 -10.98 1.28 8.75
C PRO A 73 -11.30 1.79 7.33
N ILE A 74 -10.51 1.43 6.31
CA ILE A 74 -10.71 1.84 4.91
C ILE A 74 -12.11 1.44 4.36
N PRO A 75 -12.67 0.24 4.64
CA PRO A 75 -14.03 -0.11 4.20
C PRO A 75 -15.13 0.75 4.82
N ARG A 76 -14.85 1.46 5.92
CA ARG A 76 -15.81 2.36 6.59
C ARG A 76 -15.82 3.77 6.03
N ILE A 77 -14.92 4.11 5.10
CA ILE A 77 -14.88 5.43 4.47
C ILE A 77 -16.00 5.48 3.42
N HIS A 78 -17.19 5.90 3.85
CA HIS A 78 -18.38 5.99 2.98
C HIS A 78 -18.57 7.41 2.40
N SER A 79 -17.80 8.40 2.88
CA SER A 79 -17.78 9.78 2.35
C SER A 79 -16.41 10.41 2.58
N LEU A 80 -15.75 10.85 1.51
CA LEU A 80 -14.74 11.89 1.59
C LEU A 80 -15.51 13.19 1.81
N ALA A 81 -15.69 13.60 3.08
CA ALA A 81 -16.48 14.77 3.42
C ALA A 81 -15.93 15.99 2.65
N ALA A 82 -16.75 16.51 1.74
CA ALA A 82 -16.49 17.72 0.95
C ALA A 82 -16.67 19.01 1.78
N ASP A 83 -16.69 18.92 3.12
CA ASP A 83 -17.19 19.96 4.00
C ASP A 83 -16.17 21.05 4.38
N ASP A 84 -14.88 20.90 4.05
CA ASP A 84 -13.85 21.89 4.47
C ASP A 84 -13.44 22.91 3.40
N VAL A 85 -13.97 22.84 2.17
CA VAL A 85 -13.62 23.80 1.09
C VAL A 85 -14.63 24.95 0.97
N ALA A 86 -15.81 24.84 1.58
CA ALA A 86 -16.87 25.85 1.46
C ALA A 86 -16.85 26.97 2.53
N THR A 87 -16.07 26.83 3.60
CA THR A 87 -16.18 27.71 4.79
C THR A 87 -15.09 28.80 4.89
N THR A 88 -14.22 28.92 3.88
CA THR A 88 -13.26 30.05 3.80
C THR A 88 -13.43 30.78 2.47
N ARG A 89 -14.58 31.44 2.30
CA ARG A 89 -14.78 32.47 1.27
C ARG A 89 -15.30 33.74 1.91
#